data_AF-A0A1Q8JFV4-F1
#
_entry.id   AF-A0A1Q8JFV4-F1
#
_cell.length_a   1.000
_cell.length_b   1.000
_cell.length_c   1.000
_cell.angle_alpha   90.00
_cell.angle_beta   90.00
_cell.angle_gamma   90.00
#
_symmetry.space_group_name_H-M   'P 1'
#
loop_
_entity.id
_entity.type
_entity.pdbx_description
1 polymer ?
#
loop_
_entity_poly.entity_id
_entity_poly.type
_entity_poly.pdbx_seq_one_letter_code
_entity_poly.pdbx_strand_id
1 'polypeptide(L)'
;MTPWDGDEHVRCAQDFRLVAYKIPRGTAAAYYPERNPLVPLDSTALKSNQPASKSVVVRLTTAGSEGCVPEGAQGAVGGDWSHKSHPEVPHLS
;
A
#
# COMPACT_ATOMS: atom_id res chain seq x y z
N MET A 1 3.91 -9.13 -4.33
CA MET A 1 3.90 -9.21 -2.85
C MET A 1 4.96 -8.27 -2.27
N THR A 2 4.84 -7.84 -1.02
CA THR A 2 5.88 -7.08 -0.31
C THR A 2 6.35 -7.85 0.93
N PRO A 3 7.65 -8.20 1.05
CA PRO A 3 8.21 -8.75 2.27
C PRO A 3 8.74 -7.60 3.15
N TRP A 4 8.22 -7.46 4.36
CA TRP A 4 8.72 -6.51 5.37
C TRP A 4 9.30 -7.29 6.55
N ASP A 5 10.46 -6.85 7.04
CA ASP A 5 11.11 -7.47 8.20
C ASP A 5 10.29 -7.20 9.47
N GLY A 6 9.96 -8.26 10.22
CA GLY A 6 9.13 -8.16 11.43
C GLY A 6 7.63 -8.00 11.18
N ASP A 7 7.15 -8.11 9.94
CA ASP A 7 5.72 -8.10 9.62
C ASP A 7 5.24 -9.51 9.24
N GLU A 8 4.24 -10.00 9.96
CA GLU A 8 3.63 -11.32 9.72
C GLU A 8 2.67 -11.30 8.51
N HIS A 9 2.29 -10.11 8.03
CA HIS A 9 1.31 -9.96 6.95
C HIS A 9 1.96 -9.91 5.57
N VAL A 10 1.64 -10.90 4.73
CA VAL A 10 2.01 -10.88 3.31
C VAL A 10 1.00 -10.01 2.53
N ARG A 11 1.44 -8.81 2.14
CA ARG A 11 0.60 -7.91 1.33
C ARG A 11 0.70 -8.20 -0.15
N CYS A 12 -0.45 -8.19 -0.80
CA CYS A 12 -0.62 -8.69 -2.15
C CYS A 12 -1.63 -7.89 -2.96
N ALA A 13 -1.37 -7.73 -4.25
CA ALA A 13 -2.25 -6.99 -5.15
C ALA A 13 -2.22 -7.63 -6.55
N GLN A 14 -3.35 -8.20 -6.93
CA GLN A 14 -3.55 -9.09 -8.09
C GLN A 14 -4.16 -8.34 -9.29
N ASP A 15 -4.29 -9.02 -10.43
CA ASP A 15 -4.93 -8.49 -11.66
C ASP A 15 -4.20 -7.32 -12.34
N PHE A 16 -2.86 -7.36 -12.32
CA PHE A 16 -2.04 -6.37 -13.00
C PHE A 16 -1.37 -6.91 -14.25
N ARG A 17 -1.39 -6.07 -15.28
CA ARG A 17 -0.58 -6.27 -16.48
C ARG A 17 0.72 -5.50 -16.35
N LEU A 18 1.85 -6.19 -16.58
CA LEU A 18 3.15 -5.53 -16.68
C LEU A 18 3.33 -4.97 -18.09
N VAL A 19 3.73 -3.70 -18.15
CA VAL A 19 4.07 -2.99 -19.39
C VAL A 19 5.46 -2.42 -19.23
N ALA A 20 6.35 -2.72 -20.18
CA ALA A 20 7.73 -2.26 -20.14
C ALA A 20 7.80 -0.78 -20.50
N TYR A 21 8.47 -0.01 -19.64
CA TYR A 21 8.79 1.41 -19.86
C TYR A 21 10.26 1.66 -19.59
N LYS A 22 10.80 2.73 -20.19
CA LYS A 22 12.17 3.18 -19.95
C LYS A 22 12.24 3.94 -18.61
N ILE A 23 12.23 3.18 -17.51
CA ILE A 23 12.44 3.66 -16.13
C ILE A 23 13.73 3.06 -15.56
N PRO A 24 14.30 3.64 -14.47
CA PRO A 24 15.50 3.09 -13.84
C PRO A 24 15.33 1.61 -13.47
N ARG A 25 16.37 0.80 -13.70
CA ARG A 25 16.34 -0.63 -13.39
C ARG A 25 16.08 -0.85 -11.89
N GLY A 26 15.26 -1.85 -11.57
CA GLY A 26 14.87 -2.16 -10.19
C GLY A 26 13.73 -1.30 -9.65
N THR A 27 13.17 -0.39 -10.44
CA THR A 27 11.97 0.36 -10.08
C THR A 27 10.74 -0.18 -10.81
N ALA A 28 9.58 0.01 -10.21
CA ALA A 28 8.28 -0.25 -10.82
C ALA A 28 7.36 0.93 -10.51
N ALA A 29 6.46 1.23 -11.45
CA ALA A 29 5.42 2.23 -11.28
C ALA A 29 4.05 1.57 -11.41
N ALA A 30 3.08 2.08 -10.67
CA ALA A 30 1.69 1.69 -10.73
C ALA A 30 0.81 2.93 -10.59
N TYR A 31 -0.42 2.82 -11.08
CA TYR A 31 -1.41 3.87 -10.87
C TYR A 31 -1.96 3.79 -9.44
N TYR A 32 -2.32 4.97 -8.93
CA TYR A 32 -3.03 5.11 -7.68
C TYR A 32 -4.52 4.97 -7.95
N PRO A 33 -5.32 4.32 -7.07
CA PRO A 33 -4.98 3.80 -5.73
C PRO A 33 -4.64 2.28 -5.67
N GLU A 34 -4.54 1.60 -6.79
CA GLU A 34 -4.63 0.13 -6.84
C GLU A 34 -3.43 -0.60 -6.20
N ARG A 35 -2.36 0.13 -5.85
CA ARG A 35 -1.19 -0.37 -5.12
C ARG A 35 -1.13 -0.02 -3.64
N ASN A 36 -2.08 0.76 -3.14
CA ASN A 36 -2.16 1.07 -1.71
C ASN A 36 -2.14 -0.19 -0.83
N PRO A 37 -2.79 -1.33 -1.20
CA PRO A 37 -2.72 -2.55 -0.40
C PRO A 37 -1.31 -3.10 -0.15
N LEU A 38 -0.29 -2.66 -0.92
CA LEU A 38 1.10 -3.04 -0.73
C LEU A 38 1.83 -2.19 0.33
N VAL A 39 1.27 -1.04 0.71
CA VAL A 39 1.87 -0.10 1.65
C VAL A 39 1.59 -0.57 3.08
N PRO A 40 2.63 -0.83 3.90
CA PRO A 40 2.45 -1.08 5.32
C PRO A 40 2.00 0.20 6.02
N LEU A 41 0.92 0.12 6.80
CA LEU A 41 0.42 1.27 7.56
C LEU A 41 1.23 1.51 8.84
N ASP A 42 1.83 0.45 9.40
CA ASP A 42 2.65 0.51 10.62
C ASP A 42 4.08 0.99 10.35
N SER A 43 4.49 1.09 9.08
CA SER A 43 5.79 1.67 8.71
C SER A 43 5.62 3.15 8.38
N THR A 44 5.92 4.01 9.35
CA THR A 44 5.79 5.46 9.20
C THR A 44 7.10 6.19 9.48
N ALA A 45 7.22 7.41 8.95
CA ALA A 45 8.33 8.28 9.27
C ALA A 45 8.25 8.74 10.74
N LEU A 46 9.33 8.52 11.50
CA LEU A 46 9.42 8.78 12.96
C LEU A 46 8.90 10.16 13.40
N LYS A 47 9.04 11.19 12.57
CA LYS A 47 8.70 12.58 12.93
C LYS A 47 7.32 13.04 12.50
N SER A 48 6.76 12.48 11.42
CA SER A 48 5.52 12.99 10.80
C SER A 48 4.40 11.96 10.74
N ASN A 49 4.68 10.72 11.14
CA ASN A 49 3.79 9.58 11.04
C ASN A 49 3.24 9.34 9.61
N GLN A 50 3.94 9.85 8.59
CA GLN A 50 3.57 9.60 7.19
C GLN A 50 3.94 8.16 6.82
N PRO A 51 3.03 7.36 6.25
CA PRO A 51 3.33 6.00 5.80
C PRO A 51 4.46 5.98 4.77
N ALA A 52 5.24 4.89 4.77
CA ALA A 52 6.36 4.64 3.85
C ALA A 52 5.89 4.33 2.40
N SER A 53 5.02 5.17 1.82
CA SER A 53 4.37 4.95 0.53
C SER A 53 5.27 5.22 -0.69
N LYS A 54 6.32 6.04 -0.53
CA LYS A 54 7.21 6.45 -1.63
C LYS A 54 8.33 5.44 -1.94
N SER A 55 8.54 4.45 -1.08
CA SER A 55 9.55 3.42 -1.26
C SER A 55 9.08 2.12 -0.62
N VAL A 56 8.57 1.22 -1.45
CA VAL A 56 8.07 -0.09 -1.02
C VAL A 56 8.77 -1.16 -1.83
N VAL A 57 9.44 -2.10 -1.16
CA VAL A 57 10.11 -3.24 -1.81
C VAL A 57 9.06 -4.25 -2.25
N VAL A 58 8.99 -4.52 -3.55
CA VAL A 58 8.02 -5.43 -4.16
C VAL A 58 8.71 -6.60 -4.86
N ARG A 59 8.05 -7.77 -4.84
CA ARG A 59 8.36 -8.92 -5.70
C ARG A 59 7.20 -9.15 -6.67
N LEU A 60 7.54 -9.25 -7.95
CA LEU A 60 6.62 -9.63 -9.02
C LEU A 60 6.55 -11.16 -9.11
N THR A 61 5.35 -11.69 -9.28
CA THR A 61 5.09 -13.12 -9.46
C THR A 61 4.16 -13.32 -10.66
N THR A 62 4.12 -14.53 -11.21
CA THR A 62 3.17 -14.88 -12.26
C THR A 62 1.75 -14.88 -11.70
N ALA A 63 0.78 -14.47 -12.52
CA ALA A 63 -0.63 -14.57 -12.15
C ALA A 63 -0.99 -16.03 -11.81
N GLY A 64 -1.81 -16.23 -10.77
CA GLY A 64 -2.20 -17.56 -10.29
C GLY A 64 -1.13 -18.30 -9.45
N SER A 65 -0.05 -17.62 -9.04
CA SER A 65 0.91 -18.22 -8.10
C SER A 65 0.36 -18.25 -6.66
N GLU A 66 0.54 -19.39 -5.98
CA GLU A 66 -0.08 -19.71 -4.67
C GLU A 66 0.40 -18.83 -3.50
N GLY A 67 1.43 -18.01 -3.69
CA GLY A 67 2.03 -17.19 -2.63
C GLY A 67 1.33 -15.86 -2.34
N CYS A 68 0.11 -15.65 -2.85
CA CYS A 68 -0.57 -14.36 -2.80
C CYS A 68 -2.01 -14.50 -2.29
N VAL A 69 -2.17 -14.89 -1.03
CA VAL A 69 -3.46 -14.86 -0.33
C VAL A 69 -3.56 -13.51 0.38
N PRO A 70 -4.46 -12.59 -0.04
CA PRO A 70 -4.59 -11.30 0.62
C PRO A 70 -5.31 -11.46 1.97
N GLU A 71 -4.55 -11.72 3.03
CA GLU A 71 -5.06 -11.58 4.40
C GLU A 71 -4.94 -10.11 4.82
N GLY A 72 -6.06 -9.46 5.16
CA GLY A 72 -6.08 -8.07 5.64
C GLY A 72 -5.99 -6.99 4.54
N ALA A 73 -6.82 -7.08 3.49
CA ALA A 73 -6.92 -6.02 2.49
C ALA A 73 -7.32 -4.66 3.13
N GLN A 74 -6.67 -3.57 2.70
CA GLN A 74 -7.13 -2.22 3.01
C GLN A 74 -8.58 -2.06 2.53
N GLY A 75 -9.42 -1.43 3.35
CA GLY A 75 -10.82 -1.17 3.01
C GLY A 75 -10.97 -0.48 1.65
N ALA A 76 -12.14 -0.61 1.04
CA ALA A 76 -12.42 -0.01 -0.25
C ALA A 76 -12.06 1.48 -0.27
N VAL A 77 -11.50 1.93 -1.39
CA VAL A 77 -11.17 3.34 -1.63
C VAL A 77 -12.41 4.18 -1.36
N GLY A 78 -12.35 5.02 -0.31
CA GLY A 78 -13.48 5.82 0.15
C GLY A 78 -14.15 5.40 1.47
N GLY A 79 -13.60 4.43 2.21
CA GLY A 79 -14.10 4.13 3.56
C GLY A 79 -14.08 5.32 4.54
N ASP A 80 -13.14 6.26 4.35
CA ASP A 80 -12.90 7.39 5.27
C ASP A 80 -13.71 8.66 4.93
N TRP A 81 -14.63 8.62 3.96
CA TRP A 81 -15.41 9.81 3.61
C TRP A 81 -16.30 10.31 4.76
N SER A 82 -16.71 9.43 5.67
CA SER A 82 -17.52 9.79 6.85
C SER A 82 -16.80 10.76 7.79
N HIS A 83 -15.47 10.65 7.93
CA HIS A 83 -14.65 11.49 8.81
C HIS A 83 -14.44 12.92 8.26
N LYS A 84 -14.64 13.14 6.95
CA LYS A 84 -14.55 14.48 6.34
C LYS A 84 -15.86 15.27 6.39
N SER A 85 -16.97 14.61 6.72
CA SER A 85 -18.30 15.23 6.84
C SER A 85 -18.48 15.99 8.16
N HIS A 86 -17.72 15.63 9.19
CA HIS A 86 -17.82 16.19 10.53
C HIS A 86 -16.42 16.54 11.06
N PRO A 87 -15.90 17.75 10.78
CA PRO A 87 -14.71 18.23 11.46
C PRO A 87 -15.04 18.43 12.95
N GLU A 88 -14.71 17.47 13.81
CA GLU A 88 -14.62 17.72 15.23
C GLU A 88 -13.45 18.66 15.46
N VAL A 89 -13.74 19.90 15.87
CA VAL A 89 -12.76 20.85 16.39
C VAL A 89 -12.82 20.79 17.92
N PRO A 90 -11.95 20.02 18.61
CA PRO A 90 -11.76 20.20 20.03
C PRO A 90 -10.97 21.49 20.21
N HIS A 91 -11.69 22.47 20.74
CA HIS A 91 -11.24 23.72 21.34
C HIS A 91 -10.09 23.43 22.33
N LEU A 92 -8.90 23.93 22.03
CA LEU A 92 -7.83 24.04 23.01
C LEU A 92 -8.12 25.29 23.87
N SER A 93 -8.31 25.08 25.18
CA SER A 93 -8.33 26.14 26.19
C SER A 93 -6.94 26.73 26.40
#